data_AF-A0A970LQG0-F1
#
_entry.id   AF-A0A970LQG0-F1
#
_cell.length_a   1.000
_cell.length_b   1.000
_cell.length_c   1.000
_cell.angle_alpha   90.00
_cell.angle_beta   90.00
_cell.angle_gamma   90.00
#
_symmetry.space_group_name_H-M   'P 1'
#
loop_
_entity.id
_entity.type
_entity.pdbx_description
1 polymer ?
#
loop_
_entity_poly.entity_id
_entity_poly.type
_entity_poly.pdbx_seq_one_letter_code
_entity_poly.pdbx_strand_id
1 'polypeptide(L)' 'MSLFAVKCRQGYLKEDKIAGLLCVDIHKASVFDQSAAQKIEELMARARESGLAEVRKVELLITETDPLQE' A
#
# COMPACT_ATOMS: atom_id res chain seq x y z
N MET A 1 -12.66 10.82 -0.73
CA MET A 1 -11.47 10.50 -1.55
C MET A 1 -11.13 9.04 -1.33
N SER A 2 -10.86 8.28 -2.40
CA SER A 2 -10.42 6.89 -2.27
C SER A 2 -8.92 6.83 -2.00
N LEU A 3 -8.53 5.97 -1.08
CA LEU A 3 -7.15 5.66 -0.76
C LEU A 3 -6.86 4.22 -1.11
N PHE A 4 -5.61 3.95 -1.48
CA PHE A 4 -5.19 2.65 -1.96
C PHE A 4 -3.90 2.22 -1.28
N ALA A 5 -3.76 0.92 -1.08
CA ALA A 5 -2.52 0.28 -0.73
C ALA A 5 -2.26 -0.89 -1.68
N VAL A 6 -1.02 -1.38 -1.71
CA VAL A 6 -0.69 -2.60 -2.44
C VAL A 6 -0.47 -3.71 -1.43
N LYS A 7 -1.28 -4.76 -1.50
CA LYS A 7 -1.18 -5.95 -0.67
C LYS A 7 -0.27 -6.97 -1.35
N CYS A 8 0.56 -7.64 -0.56
CA CYS A 8 1.31 -8.83 -0.93
C CYS A 8 0.93 -9.98 0.01
N ARG A 9 1.36 -11.21 -0.27
CA ARG A 9 1.01 -12.39 0.54
C ARG A 9 1.22 -12.20 2.05
N GLN A 10 2.29 -11.52 2.46
CA GLN A 10 2.69 -11.38 3.86
C GLN A 10 2.29 -10.04 4.51
N GLY A 11 1.63 -9.13 3.78
CA GLY A 11 1.33 -7.80 4.29
C GLY A 11 1.03 -6.80 3.18
N TYR A 12 1.67 -5.64 3.26
CA TYR A 12 1.47 -4.51 2.34
C TYR A 12 2.82 -3.95 1.89
N LEU A 13 2.88 -3.41 0.68
CA LEU A 13 4.10 -2.81 0.17
C LEU A 13 4.40 -1.50 0.89
N LYS A 14 5.67 -1.37 1.26
CA LYS A 14 6.33 -0.11 1.57
C LYS A 14 7.40 0.14 0.52
N GLU A 15 7.35 1.32 -0.08
CA GLU A 15 8.47 1.83 -0.87
C GLU A 15 9.53 2.39 0.09
N ASP A 16 10.64 1.68 0.22
CA ASP A 16 11.79 2.10 1.01
C ASP A 16 12.90 2.58 0.08
N LYS A 17 13.46 3.76 0.35
CA LYS A 17 14.48 4.37 -0.52
C LYS A 17 15.81 3.60 -0.52
N ILE A 18 16.07 2.81 0.51
CA ILE A 18 17.35 2.11 0.71
C ILE A 18 17.17 0.62 0.42
N ALA A 19 16.13 0.00 0.95
CA ALA A 19 15.91 -1.45 0.85
C ALA A 19 15.05 -1.88 -0.35
N GLY A 20 14.51 -0.93 -1.13
CA GLY A 20 13.62 -1.22 -2.25
C GLY A 20 12.20 -1.49 -1.79
N LEU A 21 11.60 -2.59 -2.26
CA LEU A 21 10.22 -2.96 -1.95
C LEU A 21 10.16 -3.97 -0.82
N LEU A 22 9.49 -3.59 0.26
CA LEU A 22 9.32 -4.44 1.44
C LEU A 22 7.84 -4.73 1.69
N CYS A 23 7.54 -5.96 2.12
CA CYS A 23 6.24 -6.31 2.69
C CYS A 23 6.25 -6.01 4.20
N VAL A 24 5.33 -5.17 4.65
CA VAL A 24 5.20 -4.70 6.03
C VAL A 24 3.74 -4.74 6.50
N ASP A 25 3.51 -4.57 7.80
CA ASP A 25 2.17 -4.39 8.35
C ASP A 25 1.49 -3.13 7.81
N ILE A 26 0.16 -3.11 7.82
CA ILE A 26 -0.64 -2.00 7.26
C ILE A 26 -0.27 -0.63 7.87
N HIS A 27 0.08 -0.59 9.14
CA HIS A 27 0.47 0.65 9.84
C HIS A 27 1.79 1.27 9.35
N LYS A 28 2.58 0.52 8.57
CA LYS A 28 3.85 0.96 7.98
C LYS A 28 3.80 1.01 6.46
N ALA A 29 2.66 0.67 5.87
CA ALA A 29 2.47 0.56 4.44
C ALA A 29 2.49 1.93 3.76
N SER A 30 2.88 1.95 2.49
CA SER A 30 2.66 3.13 1.65
C SER A 30 1.18 3.20 1.25
N VAL A 31 0.56 4.35 1.52
CA VAL A 31 -0.82 4.67 1.12
C VAL A 31 -0.79 5.71 0.02
N PHE A 32 -1.65 5.51 -0.97
CA PHE A 32 -1.71 6.29 -2.19
C PHE A 32 -3.12 6.82 -2.39
N ASP A 33 -3.25 8.00 -2.97
CA ASP A 33 -4.54 8.49 -3.43
C ASP A 33 -4.82 8.06 -4.88
N GLN A 34 -5.97 8.47 -5.41
CA GLN A 34 -6.38 8.17 -6.78
C GLN A 34 -5.47 8.77 -7.85
N SER A 35 -4.76 9.86 -7.57
CA SER A 35 -3.85 10.50 -8.53
C SER A 35 -2.60 9.66 -8.78
N ALA A 36 -2.25 8.78 -7.84
CA ALA A 36 -1.08 7.92 -7.90
C ALA A 36 -1.33 6.58 -8.65
N ALA A 37 -2.39 6.48 -9.46
CA ALA A 37 -2.75 5.24 -10.15
C ALA A 37 -1.60 4.64 -10.97
N GLN A 38 -0.90 5.45 -11.76
CA GLN A 38 0.24 4.98 -12.55
C GLN A 38 1.38 4.47 -11.68
N LYS A 39 1.69 5.20 -10.59
CA LYS A 39 2.72 4.80 -9.62
C LYS A 39 2.40 3.46 -8.96
N ILE A 40 1.13 3.20 -8.64
CA ILE A 40 0.70 1.92 -8.07
C ILE A 40 0.97 0.77 -9.05
N GLU A 41 0.64 0.92 -10.34
CA GLU A 41 0.89 -0.10 -11.34
C GLU A 41 2.39 -0.39 -11.51
N GLU A 42 3.23 0.65 -11.54
CA GLU A 42 4.69 0.51 -11.58
C GLU A 42 5.24 -0.22 -10.34
N LEU A 43 4.75 0.11 -9.14
CA LEU A 43 5.12 -0.57 -7.90
C LEU A 43 4.71 -2.04 -7.93
N MET A 44 3.52 -2.36 -8.44
CA MET A 44 3.06 -3.73 -8.56
C MET A 44 3.92 -4.54 -9.55
N ALA A 45 4.33 -3.93 -10.67
CA ALA A 45 5.22 -4.56 -11.64
C ALA A 45 6.58 -4.89 -10.99
N ARG A 46 7.22 -3.89 -10.38
CA ARG A 46 8.51 -4.05 -9.67
C ARG A 46 8.43 -5.09 -8.55
N ALA A 47 7.32 -5.14 -7.81
CA ALA A 47 7.11 -6.11 -6.75
C ALA A 47 7.06 -7.55 -7.29
N ARG A 48 6.37 -7.77 -8.43
CA ARG A 48 6.32 -9.08 -9.09
C ARG A 48 7.67 -9.51 -9.63
N GLU A 49 8.41 -8.58 -10.25
CA GLU A 49 9.79 -8.82 -10.71
C GLU A 49 10.73 -9.19 -9.56
N SER A 50 10.50 -8.61 -8.38
CA SER A 50 11.25 -8.91 -7.15
C SER A 50 10.84 -10.21 -6.46
N GLY A 51 9.93 -11.00 -7.07
CA GLY A 51 9.49 -12.29 -6.54
C GLY A 51 8.43 -12.21 -5.44
N LEU A 52 7.82 -11.04 -5.21
CA LEU A 52 6.72 -10.92 -4.26
C LEU A 52 5.45 -11.56 -4.85
N ALA A 53 4.87 -12.50 -4.12
CA ALA A 53 3.66 -13.22 -4.53
C ALA A 53 2.38 -12.47 -4.15
N GLU A 54 1.31 -12.72 -4.92
CA GLU A 54 -0.06 -12.23 -4.68
C GLU A 54 -0.21 -10.70 -4.60
N VAL A 55 0.59 -9.98 -5.39
CA VAL A 55 0.59 -8.51 -5.43
C VAL A 55 -0.71 -7.98 -6.04
N ARG A 56 -1.51 -7.27 -5.24
CA ARG A 56 -2.81 -6.69 -5.62
C ARG A 56 -3.05 -5.32 -5.02
N LYS A 57 -3.71 -4.44 -5.77
CA LYS A 57 -4.21 -3.15 -5.28
C LYS A 57 -5.44 -3.39 -4.40
N VAL A 58 -5.51 -2.71 -3.26
CA VAL A 58 -6.68 -2.68 -2.37
C VAL A 58 -7.09 -1.25 -2.13
N GLU A 59 -8.40 -0.99 -2.08
CA GLU A 59 -8.97 0.28 -1.65
C GLU A 59 -9.14 0.28 -0.12
N LEU A 60 -8.86 1.40 0.52
CA LEU A 60 -8.93 1.60 1.95
C LEU A 60 -10.13 2.47 2.29
N LEU A 61 -10.91 2.02 3.27
CA LEU A 61 -11.91 2.83 3.96
C LEU A 61 -11.27 3.40 5.23
N ILE A 62 -11.25 4.72 5.37
CA ILE A 62 -10.83 5.39 6.60
C ILE A 62 -12.08 5.79 7.39
N THR A 63 -12.07 5.42 8.66
CA THR A 63 -13.04 5.90 9.65
C THR A 63 -12.28 6.78 10.63
N GLU A 64 -12.66 8.05 10.71
CA GLU A 64 -12.17 8.97 11.72
C GLU A 64 -13.13 8.93 12.91
N THR A 65 -12.59 8.91 14.13
CA THR A 65 -13.37 8.96 15.36
C THR A 65 -12.89 10.15 16.17
N ASP A 66 -13.80 11.04 16.55
CA ASP A 66 -13.49 12.16 17.43
C ASP A 66 -13.43 11.64 18.88
N PRO A 67 -12.25 11.64 19.53
CA PRO A 67 -12.11 11.11 20.89
C PRO A 67 -12.78 12.00 21.95
N LEU A 68 -13.32 13.18 21.58
CA LEU A 68 -13.99 14.11 22.49
C LEU A 68 -15.53 14.07 22.37
N GLN A 69 -16.09 13.23 21.49
CA GLN A 69 -17.54 13.10 21.27
C GLN A 69 -18.13 11.77 21.76
N GLU A 70 -17.48 11.08 22.70
CA GLU A 70 -18.04 9.91 23.41
C GLU A 70 -18.91 10.27 24.63
#